data_AF-A0A952ICS5-F1
#
_entry.id   AF-A0A952ICS5-F1
#
_cell.length_a   1.000
_cell.length_b   1.000
_cell.length_c   1.000
_cell.angle_alpha   90.00
_cell.angle_beta   90.00
_cell.angle_gamma   90.00
#
_symmetry.space_group_name_H-M   'P 1'
#
loop_
_entity.id
_entity.type
_entity.pdbx_description
1 polymer ?
#
loop_
_entity_poly.entity_id
_entity_poly.type
_entity_poly.pdbx_seq_one_letter_code
_entity_poly.pdbx_strand_id
1 'polypeptide(L)'
;MLKIVKRRKHSEHLIRLFRNSSLALVLLASTSYGDPWANAGDERTRFHIQVLKDSGKIRQPVSTWPIMWVEVEASLTDVDVKMLNRRELWSYRYLKHVTSRAKRAISGVKSGYLA
;
A
#
# COMPACT_ATOMS: atom_id res chain seq x y z
N MET A 1 1.36 -10.99 -60.46
CA MET A 1 0.33 -10.85 -59.39
C MET A 1 0.67 -11.55 -58.06
N LEU A 2 1.35 -12.71 -58.02
CA LEU A 2 1.61 -13.44 -56.75
C LEU A 2 2.41 -12.68 -55.67
N LYS A 3 3.30 -11.75 -56.04
CA LYS A 3 4.12 -10.99 -55.07
C LYS A 3 3.29 -10.03 -54.21
N ILE A 4 2.18 -9.49 -54.73
CA ILE A 4 1.34 -8.49 -54.05
C ILE A 4 0.50 -9.15 -52.95
N VAL A 5 -0.04 -10.34 -53.20
CA VAL A 5 -0.84 -11.11 -52.24
C VAL A 5 0.02 -11.60 -51.06
N LYS A 6 1.26 -12.03 -51.33
CA LYS A 6 2.19 -12.51 -50.29
C LYS A 6 2.62 -11.39 -49.33
N ARG A 7 2.84 -10.16 -49.83
CA ARG A 7 3.12 -8.99 -48.97
C ARG A 7 1.94 -8.61 -48.08
N ARG A 8 0.70 -8.70 -48.60
CA ARG A 8 -0.53 -8.40 -47.85
C ARG A 8 -0.77 -9.38 -46.69
N LYS A 9 -0.40 -10.65 -46.85
CA LYS A 9 -0.52 -11.66 -45.77
C LYS A 9 0.49 -11.42 -44.63
N HIS A 10 1.71 -10.97 -44.97
CA HIS A 10 2.76 -10.68 -44.00
C HIS A 10 2.42 -9.47 -43.11
N SER A 11 1.77 -8.43 -43.64
CA SER A 11 1.33 -7.26 -42.86
C SER A 11 0.25 -7.60 -41.84
N GLU A 12 -0.67 -8.52 -42.14
CA GLU A 12 -1.70 -8.98 -41.20
C GLU A 12 -1.11 -9.71 -39.98
N HIS A 13 -0.05 -10.51 -40.19
CA HIS A 13 0.65 -11.17 -39.08
C HIS A 13 1.39 -10.15 -38.21
N LEU A 14 2.01 -9.13 -38.80
CA LEU A 14 2.69 -8.07 -38.06
C LEU A 14 1.71 -7.24 -37.22
N ILE A 15 0.53 -6.91 -37.76
CA ILE A 15 -0.53 -6.18 -37.04
C ILE A 15 -1.10 -7.03 -35.90
N ARG A 16 -1.30 -8.35 -36.11
CA ARG A 16 -1.77 -9.28 -35.08
C ARG A 16 -0.74 -9.49 -33.97
N LEU A 17 0.54 -9.57 -34.30
CA LEU A 17 1.62 -9.65 -33.33
C LEU A 17 1.69 -8.37 -32.49
N PHE A 18 1.59 -7.21 -33.11
CA PHE A 18 1.60 -5.91 -32.42
C PHE A 18 0.41 -5.75 -31.46
N ARG A 19 -0.79 -6.16 -31.90
CA ARG A 19 -2.01 -6.14 -31.07
C ARG A 19 -1.94 -7.07 -29.86
N ASN A 20 -1.37 -8.26 -30.03
CA ASN A 20 -1.20 -9.21 -28.93
C ASN A 20 -0.12 -8.75 -27.93
N SER A 21 0.90 -8.02 -28.39
CA SER A 21 1.93 -7.41 -27.53
C SER A 21 1.37 -6.32 -26.61
N SER A 22 0.43 -5.49 -27.08
CA SER A 22 -0.19 -4.47 -26.21
C SER A 22 -1.06 -5.04 -25.08
N LEU A 23 -1.76 -6.16 -25.31
CA LEU A 23 -2.55 -6.81 -24.24
C LEU A 23 -1.67 -7.40 -23.14
N ALA A 24 -0.50 -7.95 -23.49
CA ALA A 24 0.43 -8.51 -22.53
C ALA A 24 1.01 -7.44 -21.58
N LEU A 25 1.22 -6.21 -22.07
CA LEU A 25 1.81 -5.13 -21.29
C LEU A 25 0.86 -4.61 -20.20
N VAL A 26 -0.45 -4.62 -20.44
CA VAL A 26 -1.46 -4.16 -19.47
C VAL A 26 -1.59 -5.13 -18.28
N LEU A 27 -1.39 -6.43 -18.50
CA LEU A 27 -1.48 -7.44 -17.44
C LEU A 27 -0.34 -7.36 -16.40
N LEU A 28 0.78 -6.72 -16.76
CA LEU A 28 1.95 -6.56 -15.88
C LEU A 28 1.87 -5.34 -14.95
N ALA A 29 0.91 -4.42 -15.16
CA ALA A 29 0.87 -3.14 -14.46
C ALA A 29 0.23 -3.18 -13.05
N SER A 30 -0.22 -4.34 -12.57
CA SER A 30 -1.10 -4.43 -11.39
C SER A 30 -0.38 -4.66 -10.05
N THR A 31 0.92 -4.40 -9.95
CA THR A 31 1.64 -4.53 -8.66
C THR A 31 1.50 -3.25 -7.84
N SER A 32 0.32 -3.06 -7.25
CA SER A 32 0.11 -2.03 -6.22
C SER A 32 0.84 -2.43 -4.94
N TYR A 33 2.11 -2.04 -4.82
CA TYR A 33 2.88 -2.20 -3.59
C TYR A 33 2.31 -1.27 -2.51
N GLY A 34 1.90 -1.82 -1.37
CA GLY A 34 1.58 -1.01 -0.20
C GLY A 34 2.87 -0.39 0.34
N ASP A 35 2.94 0.94 0.36
CA ASP A 35 4.12 1.64 0.86
C ASP A 35 4.43 1.27 2.33
N PRO A 36 5.71 1.04 2.69
CA PRO A 36 6.10 0.75 4.07
C PRO A 36 5.96 1.97 5.00
N TRP A 37 5.68 3.13 4.42
CA TRP A 37 5.47 4.41 5.08
C TRP A 37 3.97 4.73 5.12
N ALA A 38 3.52 5.35 6.20
CA ALA A 38 2.23 6.03 6.17
C ALA A 38 2.38 7.26 5.26
N ASN A 39 1.58 7.31 4.19
CA ASN A 39 1.58 8.47 3.31
C ASN A 39 1.20 9.72 4.12
N ALA A 40 1.99 10.79 3.99
CA ALA A 40 1.75 12.07 4.63
C ALA A 40 0.36 12.67 4.32
N GLY A 41 -0.29 12.21 3.24
CA GLY A 41 -1.65 12.59 2.83
C GLY A 41 -2.79 11.80 3.48
N ASP A 42 -2.54 10.79 4.32
CA ASP A 42 -3.61 10.11 5.07
C ASP A 42 -4.03 10.93 6.31
N GLU A 43 -4.84 11.95 6.06
CA GLU A 43 -5.38 12.88 7.07
C GLU A 43 -6.10 12.13 8.22
N ARG A 44 -6.74 11.00 7.90
CA ARG A 44 -7.45 10.19 8.90
C ARG A 44 -6.46 9.54 9.86
N THR A 45 -5.43 8.88 9.35
CA THR A 45 -4.38 8.30 10.20
C THR A 45 -3.72 9.38 11.04
N ARG A 46 -3.42 10.55 10.46
CA ARG A 46 -2.85 11.69 11.18
C ARG A 46 -3.74 12.14 12.34
N PHE A 47 -5.04 12.31 12.09
CA PHE A 47 -6.00 12.69 13.12
C PHE A 47 -5.98 11.71 14.30
N HIS A 48 -6.01 10.41 14.03
CA HIS A 48 -6.04 9.39 15.07
C HIS A 48 -4.75 9.29 15.88
N ILE A 49 -3.60 9.46 15.22
CA ILE A 49 -2.30 9.58 15.89
C ILE A 49 -2.30 10.79 16.82
N GLN A 50 -2.78 11.94 16.32
CA GLN A 50 -2.83 13.18 17.08
C GLN A 50 -3.74 13.05 18.32
N VAL A 51 -4.91 12.39 18.20
CA VAL A 51 -5.80 12.12 19.35
C VAL A 51 -5.06 11.37 20.46
N LEU A 52 -4.33 10.31 20.13
CA LEU A 52 -3.60 9.53 21.12
C LEU A 52 -2.37 10.29 21.67
N LYS A 53 -1.72 11.10 20.83
CA LYS A 53 -0.60 11.96 21.24
C LYS A 53 -1.05 13.03 22.23
N ASP A 54 -2.12 13.75 21.91
CA ASP A 54 -2.64 14.84 22.75
C ASP A 54 -3.17 14.32 24.09
N SER A 55 -3.66 13.09 24.13
CA SER A 55 -4.05 12.41 25.39
C SER A 55 -2.86 11.88 26.20
N GLY A 56 -1.63 12.00 25.70
CA GLY A 56 -0.41 11.50 26.36
C GLY A 56 -0.30 9.97 26.41
N LYS A 57 -1.16 9.24 25.67
CA LYS A 57 -1.20 7.77 25.67
C LYS A 57 -0.08 7.14 24.85
N ILE A 58 0.48 7.88 23.89
CA ILE A 58 1.66 7.48 23.11
C ILE A 58 2.80 8.47 23.36
N ARG A 59 4.01 7.96 23.59
CA ARG A 59 5.18 8.74 24.03
C ARG A 59 6.10 9.20 22.90
N GLN A 60 6.08 8.54 21.74
CA GLN A 60 7.02 8.83 20.67
C GLN A 60 6.65 10.12 19.91
N PRO A 61 7.61 10.87 19.36
CA PRO A 61 7.33 12.04 18.53
C PRO A 61 6.77 11.61 17.17
N VAL A 62 5.47 11.33 17.13
CA VAL A 62 4.72 10.92 15.92
C VAL A 62 4.41 12.09 14.96
N SER A 63 5.10 13.23 15.10
CA SER A 63 4.80 14.47 14.37
C SER A 63 5.63 14.70 13.11
N THR A 64 6.66 13.89 12.88
CA THR A 64 7.52 14.02 11.70
C THR A 64 6.99 13.10 10.60
N TRP A 65 6.45 13.72 9.55
CA TRP A 65 5.95 13.01 8.37
C TRP A 65 7.02 12.96 7.28
N PRO A 66 7.11 11.87 6.50
CA PRO A 66 6.36 10.62 6.60
C PRO A 66 6.82 9.74 7.77
N ILE A 67 5.89 8.98 8.37
CA ILE A 67 6.20 8.07 9.50
C ILE A 67 6.15 6.60 9.07
N MET A 68 7.03 5.78 9.64
CA MET A 68 7.04 4.33 9.41
C MET A 68 5.95 3.62 10.21
N TRP A 69 5.23 2.68 9.58
CA TRP A 69 4.19 1.90 10.25
C TRP A 69 4.71 1.06 11.43
N VAL A 70 5.98 0.68 11.38
CA VAL A 70 6.65 -0.05 12.46
C VAL A 70 6.76 0.81 13.73
N GLU A 71 7.04 2.10 13.61
CA GLU A 71 7.11 3.03 14.75
C GLU A 71 5.73 3.27 15.34
N VAL A 72 4.71 3.43 14.48
CA VAL A 72 3.32 3.52 14.93
C VAL A 72 2.89 2.25 15.66
N GLU A 73 3.22 1.06 15.15
CA GLU A 73 2.94 -0.22 15.83
C GLU A 73 3.65 -0.32 17.19
N ALA A 74 4.93 0.06 17.25
CA ALA A 74 5.69 0.07 18.50
C ALA A 74 5.04 0.99 19.55
N SER A 75 4.67 2.22 19.15
CA SER A 75 3.96 3.18 20.01
C SER A 75 2.64 2.66 20.58
N LEU A 76 1.92 1.81 19.84
CA LEU A 76 0.65 1.25 20.29
C LEU A 76 0.81 0.07 21.25
N THR A 77 1.99 -0.55 21.31
CA THR A 77 2.20 -1.79 22.08
C THR A 77 2.19 -1.51 23.59
N ASP A 78 2.65 -0.32 23.99
CA ASP A 78 2.73 0.10 25.40
C ASP A 78 1.45 0.79 25.92
N VAL A 79 0.41 0.91 25.08
CA VAL A 79 -0.84 1.59 25.45
C VAL A 79 -1.71 0.70 26.33
N ASP A 80 -2.01 1.15 27.55
CA ASP A 80 -3.01 0.49 28.39
C ASP A 80 -4.43 0.77 27.88
N VAL A 81 -4.97 -0.21 27.14
CA VAL A 81 -6.30 -0.15 26.52
C VAL A 81 -7.42 0.03 27.53
N LYS A 82 -7.24 -0.42 28.79
CA LYS A 82 -8.27 -0.32 29.83
C LYS A 82 -8.45 1.12 30.32
N MET A 83 -7.42 1.94 30.19
CA MET A 83 -7.42 3.36 30.60
C MET A 83 -7.82 4.31 29.46
N LEU A 84 -8.31 3.79 28.33
CA LEU A 84 -8.72 4.60 27.19
C LEU A 84 -10.18 5.00 27.31
N ASN A 85 -10.46 6.28 27.07
CA ASN A 85 -11.83 6.73 26.88
C ASN A 85 -12.37 6.26 25.50
N ARG A 86 -13.68 6.45 25.25
CA ARG A 86 -14.33 6.00 24.01
C ARG A 86 -13.64 6.54 22.73
N ARG A 87 -13.19 7.78 22.73
CA ARG A 87 -12.56 8.44 21.57
C ARG A 87 -11.15 7.90 21.33
N GLU A 88 -10.38 7.74 22.39
CA GLU A 88 -9.04 7.16 22.37
C GLU A 88 -9.10 5.69 21.93
N LEU A 89 -10.02 4.90 22.48
CA LEU A 89 -10.22 3.51 22.13
C LEU A 89 -10.54 3.35 20.64
N TRP A 90 -11.39 4.21 20.09
CA TRP A 90 -11.69 4.19 18.66
C TRP A 90 -10.45 4.49 17.82
N SER A 91 -9.64 5.45 18.25
CA SER A 91 -8.39 5.82 17.57
C SER A 91 -7.33 4.72 17.65
N TYR A 92 -7.17 4.11 18.81
CA TYR A 92 -6.31 2.94 19.02
C TYR A 92 -6.70 1.78 18.09
N ARG A 93 -8.00 1.43 18.05
CA ARG A 93 -8.52 0.35 17.19
C ARG A 93 -8.32 0.63 15.72
N TYR A 94 -8.57 1.87 15.29
CA TYR A 94 -8.31 2.28 13.91
C TYR A 94 -6.83 2.12 13.55
N LEU A 95 -5.92 2.64 14.39
CA LEU A 95 -4.48 2.56 14.14
C LEU A 95 -3.97 1.12 14.13
N LYS A 96 -4.47 0.27 15.03
CA LYS A 96 -4.15 -1.16 15.02
C LYS A 96 -4.63 -1.85 13.73
N HIS A 97 -5.80 -1.49 13.23
CA HIS A 97 -6.31 -2.03 11.98
C HIS A 97 -5.46 -1.63 10.77
N VAL A 98 -5.11 -0.35 10.62
CA VAL A 98 -4.33 0.12 9.46
C VAL A 98 -2.88 -0.38 9.48
N THR A 99 -2.24 -0.41 10.65
CA THR A 99 -0.88 -0.98 10.81
C THR A 99 -0.85 -2.47 10.48
N SER A 100 -1.85 -3.24 10.93
CA SER A 100 -1.97 -4.66 10.56
C SER A 100 -2.24 -4.90 9.07
N ARG A 101 -2.87 -3.95 8.37
CA ARG A 101 -3.00 -3.99 6.91
C ARG A 101 -1.68 -3.70 6.22
N ALA A 102 -0.99 -2.65 6.65
CA ALA A 102 0.31 -2.27 6.12
C ALA A 102 1.35 -3.40 6.30
N LYS A 103 1.40 -4.02 7.48
CA LYS A 103 2.30 -5.14 7.77
C LYS A 103 2.07 -6.34 6.84
N ARG A 104 0.80 -6.67 6.55
CA ARG A 104 0.45 -7.75 5.62
C ARG A 104 0.86 -7.45 4.18
N ALA A 105 0.75 -6.19 3.76
CA ALA A 105 1.25 -5.77 2.45
C ALA A 105 2.77 -5.95 2.38
N ILE A 106 3.52 -5.51 3.40
CA ILE A 106 4.98 -5.66 3.46
C ILE A 106 5.41 -7.15 3.50
N SER A 107 4.70 -8.00 4.25
CA SER A 107 5.03 -9.44 4.32
C SER A 107 4.70 -10.18 3.02
N GLY A 108 3.60 -9.82 2.35
CA GLY A 108 3.23 -10.40 1.06
C GLY A 108 4.26 -10.08 -0.02
N VAL A 109 4.84 -8.88 0.02
CA VAL A 109 5.92 -8.47 -0.87
C VAL A 109 7.18 -9.33 -0.68
N LYS A 110 7.59 -9.64 0.56
CA LYS A 110 8.72 -10.55 0.81
C LYS A 110 8.50 -11.96 0.23
N SER A 111 7.25 -12.45 0.25
CA SER A 111 6.90 -13.77 -0.31
C SER A 111 6.99 -13.81 -1.83
N GLY A 112 6.78 -12.69 -2.53
CA GLY A 112 6.85 -12.61 -3.98
C GLY A 112 8.27 -12.59 -4.56
N TYR A 113 9.29 -12.27 -3.77
CA TYR A 113 10.69 -12.33 -4.20
C TYR A 113 11.33 -13.72 -4.08
N LEU A 114 10.64 -14.66 -3.41
CA LEU A 114 11.12 -16.03 -3.16
C LEU A 114 10.37 -17.07 -3.99
N ALA A 115 9.56 -16.65 -4.97
CA ALA A 115 8.76 -17.50 -5.84
C ALA A 115 9.24 -17.45 -7.29
#